data_AF-A0A242MD59-F1
#
_entry.id   AF-A0A242MD59-F1
#
_cell.length_a   1.000
_cell.length_b   1.000
_cell.length_c   1.000
_cell.angle_alpha   90.00
_cell.angle_beta   90.00
_cell.angle_gamma   90.00
#
_symmetry.space_group_name_H-M   'P 1'
#
loop_
_entity.id
_entity.type
_entity.pdbx_description
1 polymer ?
#
loop_
_entity_poly.entity_id
_entity_poly.type
_entity_poly.pdbx_seq_one_letter_code
_entity_poly.pdbx_strand_id
1 'polypeptide(L)'
;MPYRYQTTRLFDDQFSLSECLKPLPLKNPSVLVSIPELALLELASDIGKRGKKGQSLEEARHLADSMRNLRADRLSELLQHCTRVKVVKLVRDLGESSGYEWGRDLQGNVDRLSAGKRWSSLGENGRRLTLKP
;
A
#
# COMPACT_ATOMS: atom_id res chain seq x y z
N MET A 1 16.90 -3.66 26.07
CA MET A 1 16.61 -2.96 24.80
C MET A 1 15.13 -2.63 24.76
N PRO A 2 14.70 -1.37 24.57
CA PRO A 2 13.30 -1.06 24.39
C PRO A 2 12.87 -1.41 22.96
N TYR A 3 11.87 -2.28 22.83
CA TYR A 3 11.21 -2.55 21.55
C TYR A 3 10.13 -1.49 21.32
N ARG A 4 10.09 -0.88 20.14
CA ARG A 4 9.06 0.09 19.77
C ARG A 4 8.13 -0.52 18.75
N TYR A 5 6.87 -0.72 19.13
CA TYR A 5 5.82 -1.10 18.21
C TYR A 5 5.44 0.13 17.37
N GLN A 6 5.59 0.04 16.05
CA GLN A 6 5.17 1.09 15.14
C GLN A 6 4.18 0.50 14.15
N THR A 7 2.89 0.72 14.41
CA THR A 7 1.86 0.39 13.43
C THR A 7 1.61 1.59 12.53
N THR A 8 1.67 1.37 11.21
CA THR A 8 1.21 2.38 10.26
C THR A 8 -0.26 2.15 10.06
N ARG A 9 -1.09 3.09 10.53
CA ARG A 9 -2.51 3.06 10.23
C ARG A 9 -2.71 3.29 8.73
N LEU A 10 -3.20 2.26 8.03
CA LEU A 10 -3.46 2.27 6.59
C LEU A 10 -4.89 2.68 6.26
N PHE A 11 -5.85 2.25 7.07
CA PHE A 11 -7.28 2.40 6.78
C PHE A 11 -7.97 3.41 7.70
N ASP A 12 -9.11 3.93 7.25
CA ASP A 12 -10.03 4.72 8.06
C ASP A 12 -10.68 3.87 9.18
N ASP A 13 -11.42 4.50 10.10
CA ASP A 13 -12.07 3.78 11.23
C ASP A 13 -13.28 2.95 10.81
N GLN A 14 -13.76 3.08 9.57
CA GLN A 14 -14.95 2.37 9.08
C GLN A 14 -14.61 0.99 8.53
N PHE A 15 -13.33 0.72 8.24
CA PHE A 15 -12.87 -0.54 7.67
C PHE A 15 -12.43 -1.56 8.73
N SER A 16 -12.94 -2.78 8.63
CA SER A 16 -12.56 -3.91 9.50
C SER A 16 -11.57 -4.85 8.80
N LEU A 17 -10.44 -5.12 9.45
CA LEU A 17 -9.42 -6.04 8.92
C LEU A 17 -9.74 -7.52 9.12
N SER A 18 -10.81 -7.85 9.84
CA SER A 18 -11.14 -9.24 10.20
C SER A 18 -11.28 -10.17 8.99
N GLU A 19 -11.84 -9.68 7.87
CA GLU A 19 -12.00 -10.46 6.64
C GLU A 19 -10.72 -10.53 5.78
N CYS A 20 -9.74 -9.67 6.09
CA CYS A 20 -8.46 -9.60 5.39
C CYS A 20 -7.38 -10.49 6.02
N LEU A 21 -7.73 -11.22 7.08
CA LEU A 21 -6.85 -12.13 7.79
C LEU A 21 -7.33 -13.56 7.63
N LYS A 22 -6.44 -14.47 7.24
CA LYS A 22 -6.75 -15.89 7.05
C LYS A 22 -5.66 -16.78 7.64
N PRO A 23 -5.99 -17.99 8.09
CA PRO A 23 -4.97 -18.96 8.46
C PRO A 23 -4.14 -19.35 7.24
N LEU A 24 -2.84 -19.59 7.44
CA LEU A 24 -2.01 -20.10 6.35
C LEU A 24 -2.40 -21.57 6.05
N PRO A 25 -2.55 -21.97 4.77
CA PRO A 25 -2.86 -23.35 4.43
C PRO A 25 -1.88 -24.33 5.07
N LEU A 26 -2.39 -25.43 5.62
CA LEU A 26 -1.60 -26.50 6.25
C LEU A 26 -0.77 -26.05 7.47
N LYS A 27 -1.12 -24.92 8.10
CA LYS A 27 -0.51 -24.44 9.36
C LYS A 27 -1.53 -24.31 10.48
N ASN A 28 -1.06 -23.86 11.64
CA ASN A 28 -1.89 -23.64 12.81
C ASN A 28 -2.98 -22.59 12.51
N PRO A 29 -4.28 -22.91 12.70
CA PRO A 29 -5.39 -22.03 12.35
C PRO A 29 -5.47 -20.77 13.21
N SER A 30 -4.84 -20.77 14.39
CA SER A 30 -4.79 -19.61 15.29
C SER A 30 -3.77 -18.56 14.84
N VAL A 31 -2.90 -18.87 13.88
CA VAL A 31 -1.93 -17.93 13.31
C VAL A 31 -2.48 -17.38 12.01
N LEU A 32 -2.95 -16.13 12.07
CA LEU A 32 -3.54 -15.44 10.93
C LEU A 32 -2.48 -14.64 10.17
N VAL A 33 -2.63 -14.59 8.85
CA VAL A 33 -1.82 -13.80 7.92
C VAL A 33 -2.71 -12.97 7.00
N SER A 34 -2.17 -11.87 6.49
CA SER A 34 -2.85 -11.02 5.51
C SER A 34 -3.19 -11.80 4.24
N ILE A 35 -4.39 -11.57 3.69
CA ILE A 35 -4.70 -11.94 2.31
C ILE A 35 -3.75 -11.21 1.34
N PRO A 36 -3.52 -11.74 0.13
CA PRO A 36 -2.57 -11.14 -0.82
C PRO A 36 -2.82 -9.65 -1.09
N GLU A 37 -4.08 -9.21 -1.18
CA GLU A 37 -4.43 -7.82 -1.44
C GLU A 37 -4.00 -6.90 -0.28
N LEU A 38 -4.25 -7.30 0.96
CA LEU A 38 -3.81 -6.56 2.14
C LEU A 38 -2.27 -6.58 2.27
N ALA A 39 -1.66 -7.75 2.05
CA ALA A 39 -0.21 -7.91 2.09
C ALA A 39 0.50 -6.97 1.11
N LEU A 40 -0.07 -6.73 -0.08
CA LEU A 40 0.45 -5.78 -1.05
C LEU A 40 0.43 -4.33 -0.54
N LEU A 41 -0.65 -3.91 0.14
CA LEU A 41 -0.75 -2.57 0.75
C LEU A 41 0.25 -2.42 1.91
N GLU A 42 0.43 -3.46 2.72
CA GLU A 42 1.40 -3.49 3.82
C GLU A 42 2.84 -3.41 3.29
N LEU A 43 3.16 -4.18 2.25
CA LEU A 43 4.42 -4.15 1.52
C LEU A 43 4.70 -2.73 0.99
N ALA A 44 3.74 -2.14 0.28
CA ALA A 44 3.85 -0.78 -0.25
C ALA A 44 4.02 0.28 0.86
N SER A 45 3.39 0.08 2.02
CA SER A 45 3.60 0.94 3.18
C SER A 45 5.03 0.87 3.71
N ASP A 46 5.67 -0.29 3.61
CA ASP A 46 7.00 -0.53 4.16
C ASP A 46 8.14 -0.02 3.29
N ILE A 47 7.88 0.19 2.00
CA ILE A 47 8.85 0.73 1.04
C ILE A 47 9.48 2.01 1.57
N GLY A 48 10.80 2.10 1.67
CA GLY A 48 11.50 3.33 2.07
C GLY A 48 11.30 3.77 3.53
N LYS A 49 10.78 2.91 4.42
CA LYS A 49 10.94 3.13 5.87
C LYS A 49 12.44 3.01 6.24
N ARG A 50 12.92 3.88 7.14
CA ARG A 50 14.36 4.05 7.43
C ARG A 50 15.03 2.77 7.96
N GLY A 51 16.22 2.45 7.42
CA GLY A 51 17.17 1.46 7.94
C GLY A 51 17.16 0.11 7.21
N LYS A 52 17.85 -0.90 7.75
CA LYS A 52 17.95 -2.28 7.21
C LYS A 52 16.64 -3.10 7.27
N LYS A 53 15.51 -2.46 7.59
CA LYS A 53 14.22 -3.12 7.87
C LYS A 53 13.08 -2.69 6.97
N GLY A 54 13.29 -1.69 6.10
CA GLY A 54 12.28 -1.27 5.14
C GLY A 54 12.43 -2.06 3.83
N GLN A 55 11.31 -2.30 3.16
CA GLN A 55 11.33 -2.89 1.82
C GLN A 55 11.98 -1.96 0.79
N SER A 56 12.78 -2.49 -0.14
CA SER A 56 13.18 -1.76 -1.34
C SER A 56 12.07 -1.74 -2.40
N LEU A 57 12.08 -0.76 -3.30
CA LEU A 57 11.13 -0.72 -4.41
C LEU A 57 11.33 -1.90 -5.38
N GLU A 58 12.58 -2.34 -5.57
CA GLU A 58 12.94 -3.44 -6.46
C GLU A 58 12.37 -4.78 -5.96
N GLU A 59 12.57 -5.12 -4.69
CA GLU A 59 11.99 -6.33 -4.11
C GLU A 59 10.46 -6.31 -4.15
N ALA A 60 9.84 -5.14 -3.93
CA ALA A 60 8.40 -5.01 -4.02
C ALA A 60 7.87 -5.25 -5.45
N ARG A 61 8.62 -4.80 -6.47
CA ARG A 61 8.32 -5.11 -7.88
C ARG A 61 8.40 -6.61 -8.17
N HIS A 62 9.48 -7.26 -7.75
CA HIS A 62 9.62 -8.72 -7.93
C HIS A 62 8.48 -9.49 -7.28
N LEU A 63 8.03 -9.07 -6.10
CA LEU A 63 6.86 -9.68 -5.46
C LEU A 63 5.58 -9.40 -6.24
N ALA A 64 5.31 -8.16 -6.65
CA ALA A 64 4.13 -7.80 -7.44
C ALA A 64 4.06 -8.57 -8.77
N ASP A 65 5.20 -8.78 -9.45
CA ASP A 65 5.30 -9.53 -10.70
C ASP A 65 4.90 -11.01 -10.55
N SER A 66 4.92 -11.54 -9.32
CA SER A 66 4.46 -12.90 -9.01
C SER A 66 2.95 -12.99 -8.71
N MET A 67 2.27 -11.87 -8.49
CA MET A 67 0.88 -11.82 -8.00
C MET A 67 -0.17 -11.85 -9.11
N ARG A 68 -0.16 -12.89 -9.95
CA ARG A 68 -1.06 -12.98 -11.13
C ARG A 68 -2.55 -13.07 -10.80
N ASN A 69 -2.87 -13.63 -9.63
CA ASN A 69 -4.22 -14.01 -9.21
C ASN A 69 -4.80 -13.11 -8.10
N LEU A 70 -4.31 -11.87 -7.97
CA LEU A 70 -4.90 -10.88 -7.07
C LEU A 70 -6.34 -10.57 -7.51
N ARG A 71 -7.26 -10.50 -6.55
CA ARG A 71 -8.67 -10.20 -6.82
C ARG A 71 -8.85 -8.69 -6.89
N ALA A 72 -9.13 -8.19 -8.09
CA ALA A 72 -9.20 -6.75 -8.36
C ALA A 72 -10.31 -6.05 -7.54
N ASP A 73 -11.45 -6.70 -7.35
CA ASP A 73 -12.56 -6.22 -6.52
C ASP A 73 -12.13 -6.00 -5.06
N ARG A 74 -11.41 -6.97 -4.49
CA ARG A 74 -10.92 -6.89 -3.11
C ARG A 74 -9.79 -5.88 -2.95
N LEU A 75 -8.91 -5.77 -3.94
CA LEU A 75 -7.89 -4.74 -3.94
C LEU A 75 -8.52 -3.33 -4.02
N SER A 76 -9.54 -3.16 -4.86
CA SER A 76 -10.26 -1.89 -5.01
C SER A 76 -10.95 -1.48 -3.70
N GLU A 77 -11.66 -2.40 -3.04
CA GLU A 77 -12.28 -2.18 -1.72
C GLU A 77 -11.24 -1.70 -0.69
N LEU A 78 -10.08 -2.37 -0.61
CA LEU A 78 -8.99 -1.97 0.29
C LEU A 78 -8.43 -0.58 -0.04
N LEU A 79 -8.26 -0.25 -1.33
CA LEU A 79 -7.73 1.05 -1.77
C LEU A 79 -8.74 2.20 -1.52
N GLN A 80 -10.04 1.92 -1.54
CA GLN A 80 -11.08 2.88 -1.18
C GLN A 80 -11.04 3.28 0.30
N HIS A 81 -10.69 2.34 1.18
CA HIS A 81 -10.51 2.61 2.62
C HIS A 81 -9.09 3.03 3.01
N CYS A 82 -8.11 2.86 2.12
CA CYS A 82 -6.75 3.30 2.37
C CYS A 82 -6.67 4.83 2.45
N THR A 83 -6.03 5.35 3.50
CA THR A 83 -5.87 6.78 3.79
C THR A 83 -4.48 7.31 3.42
N ARG A 84 -3.56 6.42 3.03
CA ARG A 84 -2.16 6.74 2.77
C ARG A 84 -1.92 6.94 1.28
N VAL A 85 -1.85 8.20 0.83
CA VAL A 85 -1.62 8.57 -0.59
C VAL A 85 -0.42 7.82 -1.20
N LYS A 86 0.69 7.72 -0.46
CA LYS A 86 1.89 7.01 -0.90
C LYS A 86 1.60 5.53 -1.20
N VAL A 87 0.85 4.86 -0.35
CA VAL A 87 0.54 3.43 -0.49
C VAL A 87 -0.30 3.22 -1.73
N VAL A 88 -1.37 4.00 -1.89
CA VAL A 88 -2.26 3.90 -3.07
C VAL A 88 -1.50 4.15 -4.37
N LYS A 89 -0.62 5.17 -4.40
CA LYS A 89 0.23 5.44 -5.57
C LYS A 89 1.18 4.27 -5.89
N LEU A 90 1.86 3.73 -4.88
CA LEU A 90 2.79 2.62 -5.07
C LEU A 90 2.08 1.36 -5.55
N VAL A 91 0.91 1.03 -5.00
CA VAL A 91 0.11 -0.12 -5.46
C VAL A 91 -0.32 0.06 -6.91
N ARG A 92 -0.75 1.27 -7.29
CA ARG A 92 -1.09 1.61 -8.68
C ARG A 92 0.12 1.45 -9.60
N ASP A 93 1.26 2.02 -9.24
CA ASP A 93 2.49 1.97 -10.06
C ASP A 93 3.00 0.52 -10.19
N LEU A 94 2.93 -0.29 -9.13
CA LEU A 94 3.28 -1.72 -9.16
C LEU A 94 2.33 -2.52 -10.05
N GLY A 95 1.02 -2.22 -9.99
CA GLY A 95 0.00 -2.81 -10.84
C GLY A 95 0.23 -2.51 -12.31
N GLU A 96 0.41 -1.24 -12.66
CA GLU A 96 0.74 -0.80 -14.02
C GLU A 96 2.01 -1.49 -14.53
N SER A 97 3.07 -1.57 -13.71
CA SER A 97 4.32 -2.21 -14.15
C SER A 97 4.21 -3.72 -14.34
N SER A 98 3.34 -4.39 -13.59
CA SER A 98 3.15 -5.84 -13.68
C SER A 98 2.38 -6.28 -14.93
N GLY A 99 1.57 -5.38 -15.51
CA GLY A 99 0.71 -5.67 -16.66
C GLY A 99 -0.51 -6.57 -16.36
N TYR A 100 -0.77 -6.92 -15.10
CA TYR A 100 -1.91 -7.76 -14.72
C TYR A 100 -3.23 -6.99 -14.60
N GLU A 101 -4.35 -7.70 -14.75
CA GLU A 101 -5.71 -7.13 -14.66
C GLU A 101 -5.98 -6.38 -13.35
N TRP A 102 -5.47 -6.88 -12.22
CA TRP A 102 -5.66 -6.24 -10.92
C TRP A 102 -5.03 -4.84 -10.83
N GLY A 103 -4.05 -4.54 -11.69
CA GLY A 103 -3.38 -3.24 -11.74
C GLY A 103 -4.10 -2.20 -12.58
N ARG A 104 -5.15 -2.60 -13.31
CA ARG A 104 -5.90 -1.69 -14.21
C ARG A 104 -6.83 -0.77 -13.43
N ASP A 105 -7.06 0.43 -13.97
CA ASP A 105 -8.04 1.40 -13.50
C ASP A 105 -7.91 1.84 -12.02
N LEU A 106 -6.72 1.69 -11.42
CA LEU A 106 -6.47 2.07 -10.04
C LEU A 106 -6.29 3.60 -9.85
N GLN A 107 -6.17 4.37 -10.93
CA GLN A 107 -5.95 5.82 -10.90
C GLN A 107 -7.05 6.57 -10.12
N GLY A 108 -8.31 6.14 -10.21
CA GLY A 108 -9.41 6.76 -9.47
C GLY A 108 -9.21 6.73 -7.94
N ASN A 109 -8.53 5.71 -7.41
CA ASN A 109 -8.20 5.62 -5.99
C ASN A 109 -7.13 6.64 -5.58
N VAL A 110 -6.17 6.92 -6.47
CA VAL A 110 -5.17 7.97 -6.27
C VAL A 110 -5.85 9.33 -6.27
N ASP A 111 -6.67 9.58 -7.30
CA ASP A 111 -7.36 10.86 -7.51
C ASP A 111 -8.25 11.23 -6.33
N ARG A 112 -9.00 10.25 -5.79
CA ARG A 112 -9.82 10.43 -4.56
C ARG A 112 -9.02 11.00 -3.39
N LEU A 113 -7.77 10.58 -3.20
CA LEU A 113 -6.92 11.02 -2.10
C LEU A 113 -6.10 12.28 -2.40
N SER A 114 -5.85 12.56 -3.69
CA SER A 114 -5.12 13.75 -4.13
C SER A 114 -6.00 14.92 -4.57
N ALA A 115 -7.31 14.72 -4.75
CA ALA A 115 -8.27 15.76 -5.09
C ALA A 115 -8.23 16.88 -4.03
N GLY A 116 -7.75 18.06 -4.45
CA GLY A 116 -7.70 19.26 -3.60
C GLY A 116 -6.40 19.51 -2.82
N LYS A 117 -5.43 18.58 -2.82
CA LYS A 117 -4.11 18.81 -2.18
C LYS A 117 -2.99 18.85 -3.20
N ARG A 118 -2.72 20.06 -3.69
CA ARG A 118 -1.48 20.40 -4.41
C ARG A 118 -0.29 20.00 -3.53
N TRP A 119 0.55 19.08 -4.02
CA TRP A 119 1.75 18.68 -3.28
C TRP A 119 2.66 19.90 -3.13
N SER A 120 2.84 20.35 -1.89
CA SER A 120 3.76 21.43 -1.56
C SER A 120 4.64 20.97 -0.39
N SER A 121 5.92 20.72 -0.64
CA SER A 121 6.90 20.53 0.43
C SER A 121 7.52 21.88 0.77
N LEU A 122 7.53 22.25 2.04
CA LEU A 122 8.34 23.37 2.53
C LEU A 122 9.78 22.87 2.64
N GLY A 123 10.69 23.38 1.80
CA GLY A 123 12.12 23.12 1.99
C GLY A 123 12.63 23.81 3.26
N GLU A 124 13.74 23.34 3.82
CA GLU A 124 14.37 23.89 5.04
C GLU A 124 14.65 25.41 4.93
N ASN A 125 14.72 25.96 3.72
CA ASN A 125 14.89 27.39 3.44
C ASN A 125 13.56 28.18 3.30
N GLY A 126 12.42 27.63 3.73
CA GLY A 126 11.10 28.27 3.62
C GLY A 126 10.54 28.34 2.18
N ARG A 127 11.26 27.83 1.18
CA ARG A 127 10.79 27.79 -0.22
C ARG A 127 9.82 26.62 -0.41
N ARG A 128 8.61 26.95 -0.86
CA ARG A 128 7.57 25.98 -1.22
C ARG A 128 7.88 25.38 -2.59
N LEU A 129 8.30 24.11 -2.63
CA LEU A 129 8.46 23.37 -3.88
C LEU A 129 7.07 22.92 -4.33
N THR A 130 6.68 23.42 -5.49
CA THR A 130 5.42 23.06 -6.14
C THR A 130 5.77 22.22 -7.36
N LEU A 131 5.39 20.95 -7.37
CA LEU A 131 5.51 20.12 -8.57
C LEU A 131 4.53 20.64 -9.62
N LYS A 132 5.02 20.92 -10.82
CA LYS A 132 4.17 21.24 -11.98
C LYS A 132 3.44 19.96 -12.45
N PRO A 133 2.23 20.11 -13.02
CA PRO A 133 1.40 18.99 -13.47
C PRO A 133 2.14 18.07 -14.44
#